data_AF-A0A5C7S2L9-F1
#
_entry.id   AF-A0A5C7S2L9-F1
#
_cell.length_a   1.000
_cell.length_b   1.000
_cell.length_c   1.000
_cell.angle_alpha   90.00
_cell.angle_beta   90.00
_cell.angle_gamma   90.00
#
_symmetry.space_group_name_H-M   'P 1'
#
loop_
_entity.id
_entity.type
_entity.pdbx_description
1 polymer ?
#
loop_
_entity_poly.entity_id
_entity_poly.type
_entity_poly.pdbx_seq_one_letter_code
_entity_poly.pdbx_strand_id
1 'polypeptide(L)'
;MSDFYTFDVIVIGGGHAGTEAALASARAGARTLLLTHHVETVGAMSCNPASGGIGKGHLVKETDALGGIMARAADAAGIQWRRLNASKGPAVRATRCQADRSLYRGFIRRAVETQSNLNVFQSAVDDLILENTGDGDAVRGAITNTGLRFRAPSVILTAGTFLAGKIHIGETQYAAGRMGDPPAATLAARMRERAFAIDRLKTGTPPRIDGRSLDYDAMEEQPGDDPRPVFSFIGAAADHPRQVSCWITHTTERTHEIIRNALHRSPLYSGQIEGVGPRYCP
;
A
#
# COMPACT_ATOMS: atom_id res chain seq x y z
N MET A 1 -23.76 -2.07 27.65
CA MET A 1 -22.62 -2.80 27.05
C MET A 1 -22.82 -2.79 25.54
N SER A 2 -21.87 -2.29 24.78
CA SER A 2 -21.94 -2.30 23.32
C SER A 2 -21.64 -3.71 22.79
N ASP A 3 -22.52 -4.27 21.97
CA ASP A 3 -22.36 -5.59 21.34
C ASP A 3 -21.07 -5.68 20.50
N PHE A 4 -20.51 -6.88 20.34
CA PHE A 4 -19.29 -7.13 19.55
C PHE A 4 -19.43 -6.64 18.11
N TYR A 5 -20.63 -6.69 17.53
CA TYR A 5 -20.90 -6.37 16.13
C TYR A 5 -21.14 -4.88 15.83
N THR A 6 -21.06 -4.00 16.83
CA THR A 6 -21.32 -2.55 16.68
C THR A 6 -20.07 -1.72 16.92
N PHE A 7 -19.74 -0.85 15.97
CA PHE A 7 -18.57 0.02 15.96
C PHE A 7 -18.97 1.44 15.57
N ASP A 8 -18.09 2.39 15.85
CA ASP A 8 -18.25 3.78 15.39
C ASP A 8 -17.70 3.94 13.96
N VAL A 9 -16.60 3.25 13.66
CA VAL A 9 -15.93 3.27 12.36
C VAL A 9 -15.56 1.85 11.93
N ILE A 10 -15.87 1.49 10.69
CA ILE A 10 -15.33 0.29 10.04
C ILE A 10 -14.35 0.70 8.95
N VAL A 11 -13.14 0.18 8.98
CA VAL A 11 -12.13 0.35 7.94
C VAL A 11 -11.99 -0.96 7.17
N ILE A 12 -12.12 -0.90 5.84
CA ILE A 12 -12.03 -2.06 4.97
C ILE A 12 -10.70 -2.02 4.21
N GLY A 13 -9.82 -2.99 4.51
CA GLY A 13 -8.51 -3.17 3.88
C GLY A 13 -7.34 -2.78 4.80
N GLY A 14 -6.47 -3.73 5.12
CA GLY A 14 -5.27 -3.50 5.95
C GLY A 14 -4.05 -2.92 5.22
N GLY A 15 -4.25 -2.18 4.12
CA GLY A 15 -3.16 -1.52 3.38
C GLY A 15 -2.72 -0.21 4.04
N HIS A 16 -1.73 0.47 3.46
CA HIS A 16 -1.16 1.72 4.02
C HIS A 16 -2.22 2.78 4.41
N ALA A 17 -3.20 3.03 3.53
CA ALA A 17 -4.28 3.97 3.81
C ALA A 17 -5.20 3.47 4.94
N GLY A 18 -5.56 2.19 4.94
CA GLY A 18 -6.42 1.61 5.95
C GLY A 18 -5.76 1.54 7.33
N THR A 19 -4.45 1.30 7.40
CA THR A 19 -3.71 1.32 8.67
C THR A 19 -3.66 2.71 9.28
N GLU A 20 -3.42 3.76 8.48
CA GLU A 20 -3.47 5.14 8.99
C GLU A 20 -4.89 5.52 9.41
N ALA A 21 -5.91 5.21 8.60
CA ALA A 21 -7.29 5.49 8.92
C ALA A 21 -7.75 4.79 10.22
N ALA A 22 -7.46 3.50 10.35
CA ALA A 22 -7.86 2.71 11.52
C ALA A 22 -7.18 3.19 12.81
N LEU A 23 -5.87 3.46 12.73
CA LEU A 23 -5.12 3.99 13.87
C LEU A 23 -5.59 5.40 14.24
N ALA A 24 -5.83 6.28 13.26
CA ALA A 24 -6.31 7.63 13.51
C ALA A 24 -7.70 7.63 14.18
N SER A 25 -8.67 6.88 13.64
CA SER A 25 -10.01 6.75 14.24
C SER A 25 -9.95 6.21 15.66
N ALA A 26 -9.18 5.15 15.90
CA ALA A 26 -9.07 4.54 17.22
C ALA A 26 -8.39 5.46 18.26
N ARG A 27 -7.34 6.19 17.85
CA ARG A 27 -6.66 7.19 18.70
C ARG A 27 -7.53 8.40 19.02
N ALA A 28 -8.44 8.75 18.11
CA ALA A 28 -9.45 9.77 18.36
C ALA A 28 -10.59 9.30 19.29
N GLY A 29 -10.56 8.05 19.76
CA GLY A 29 -11.51 7.50 20.72
C GLY A 29 -12.65 6.68 20.10
N ALA A 30 -12.73 6.59 18.78
CA ALA A 30 -13.77 5.82 18.10
C ALA A 30 -13.52 4.31 18.25
N ARG A 31 -14.55 3.54 18.60
CA ARG A 31 -14.49 2.07 18.57
C ARG A 31 -14.41 1.64 17.10
N THR A 32 -13.23 1.22 16.67
CA THR A 32 -12.89 1.01 15.27
C THR A 32 -12.70 -0.47 14.97
N LEU A 33 -13.26 -0.94 13.85
CA LEU A 33 -13.03 -2.27 13.31
C LEU A 33 -12.22 -2.20 12.02
N LEU A 34 -11.07 -2.86 11.95
CA LEU A 34 -10.34 -3.11 10.72
C LEU A 34 -10.69 -4.49 10.16
N LEU A 35 -11.37 -4.52 9.02
CA LEU A 35 -11.65 -5.72 8.24
C LEU A 35 -10.56 -5.92 7.17
N THR A 36 -9.94 -7.09 7.14
CA THR A 36 -8.89 -7.41 6.17
C THR A 36 -8.95 -8.87 5.75
N HIS A 37 -8.53 -9.19 4.52
CA HIS A 37 -8.51 -10.57 4.02
C HIS A 37 -7.51 -11.45 4.80
N HIS A 38 -6.34 -10.87 5.10
CA HIS A 38 -5.25 -11.55 5.80
C HIS A 38 -4.58 -10.59 6.78
N VAL A 39 -4.59 -10.94 8.07
CA VAL A 39 -3.98 -10.14 9.14
C VAL A 39 -2.46 -10.09 8.98
N GLU A 40 -1.85 -11.17 8.48
CA GLU A 40 -0.41 -11.28 8.22
C GLU A 40 0.08 -10.29 7.16
N THR A 41 -0.83 -9.71 6.35
CA THR A 41 -0.49 -8.78 5.27
C THR A 41 -0.79 -7.32 5.61
N VAL A 42 -1.22 -7.02 6.84
CA VAL A 42 -1.44 -5.66 7.32
C VAL A 42 -0.14 -4.86 7.23
N GLY A 43 -0.16 -3.73 6.53
CA GLY A 43 1.02 -2.90 6.29
C GLY A 43 2.03 -3.45 5.27
N ALA A 44 1.64 -4.44 4.45
CA ALA A 44 2.56 -5.03 3.47
C ALA A 44 2.91 -4.09 2.30
N MET A 45 4.21 -3.99 2.00
CA MET A 45 4.74 -3.26 0.84
C MET A 45 4.75 -4.16 -0.43
N SER A 46 3.75 -4.00 -1.28
CA SER A 46 3.58 -4.85 -2.48
C SER A 46 4.50 -4.50 -3.65
N CYS A 47 4.93 -3.24 -3.76
CA CYS A 47 5.75 -2.75 -4.88
C CYS A 47 7.19 -2.47 -4.44
N ASN A 48 7.67 -1.22 -4.53
CA ASN A 48 9.05 -0.88 -4.14
C ASN A 48 9.27 -1.06 -2.63
N PRO A 49 10.35 -1.70 -2.15
CA PRO A 49 10.70 -1.74 -0.72
C PRO A 49 11.27 -0.39 -0.25
N ALA A 50 10.52 0.70 -0.42
CA ALA A 50 11.00 2.05 -0.16
C ALA A 50 9.89 3.00 0.30
N SER A 51 10.26 3.93 1.18
CA SER A 51 9.39 5.02 1.66
C SER A 51 9.98 6.39 1.29
N GLY A 52 9.11 7.33 0.92
CA GLY A 52 9.49 8.68 0.51
C GLY A 52 10.04 8.80 -0.92
N GLY A 53 10.97 9.73 -1.11
CA GLY A 53 11.38 10.25 -2.42
C GLY A 53 10.79 11.62 -2.73
N ILE A 54 11.02 12.15 -3.93
CA ILE A 54 10.48 13.46 -4.32
C ILE A 54 8.94 13.46 -4.21
N GLY A 55 8.39 14.50 -3.58
CA GLY A 55 6.96 14.61 -3.21
C GLY A 55 6.58 13.67 -2.05
N LYS A 56 6.79 12.35 -2.21
CA LYS A 56 6.42 11.33 -1.22
C LYS A 56 7.06 11.55 0.15
N GLY A 57 8.32 11.97 0.20
CA GLY A 57 9.03 12.21 1.46
C GLY A 57 8.46 13.39 2.25
N HIS A 58 7.85 14.36 1.58
CA HIS A 58 7.12 15.45 2.23
C HIS A 58 5.83 14.92 2.85
N LEU A 59 5.03 14.17 2.08
CA LEU A 59 3.80 13.54 2.56
C LEU A 59 4.02 12.60 3.75
N VAL A 60 5.13 11.85 3.78
CA VAL A 60 5.49 11.03 4.94
C VAL A 60 5.72 11.90 6.18
N LYS A 61 6.42 13.03 6.05
CA LYS A 61 6.66 13.96 7.17
C LYS A 61 5.40 14.70 7.60
N GLU A 62 4.55 15.09 6.67
CA GLU A 62 3.25 15.69 6.98
C GLU A 62 2.33 14.71 7.72
N THR A 63 2.31 13.45 7.27
CA THR A 63 1.58 12.37 7.96
C THR A 63 2.10 12.18 9.38
N ASP A 64 3.41 12.20 9.58
CA ASP A 64 4.02 12.12 10.92
C ASP A 64 3.64 13.31 11.81
N ALA A 65 3.66 14.53 11.28
CA ALA A 65 3.28 15.73 12.01
C ALA A 65 1.80 15.69 12.47
N LEU A 66 0.94 14.99 11.72
CA LEU A 66 -0.45 14.72 12.08
C LEU A 66 -0.63 13.51 13.03
N GLY A 67 0.46 12.87 13.45
CA GLY A 67 0.43 11.71 14.36
C GLY A 67 0.24 10.36 13.69
N GLY A 68 0.44 10.29 12.36
CA GLY A 68 0.40 9.05 11.59
C GLY A 68 1.58 8.11 11.90
N ILE A 69 1.47 6.84 11.49
CA ILE A 69 2.41 5.78 11.85
C ILE A 69 3.53 5.56 10.83
N MET A 70 3.32 5.96 9.57
CA MET A 70 4.17 5.60 8.44
C MET A 70 5.64 6.00 8.61
N ALA A 71 5.90 7.21 9.13
CA ALA A 71 7.26 7.70 9.34
C ALA A 71 8.02 6.88 10.38
N ARG A 72 7.40 6.61 11.53
CA ARG A 72 7.98 5.76 12.59
C ARG A 72 8.22 4.33 12.12
N ALA A 73 7.31 3.78 11.33
CA ALA A 73 7.48 2.47 10.71
C ALA A 73 8.64 2.46 9.70
N ALA A 74 8.79 3.55 8.92
CA ALA A 74 9.91 3.70 8.00
C ALA A 74 11.24 3.86 8.74
N ASP A 75 11.28 4.57 9.88
CA ASP A 75 12.46 4.65 10.75
C ASP A 75 12.84 3.27 11.29
N ALA A 76 11.90 2.55 11.92
CA ALA A 76 12.15 1.23 12.51
C ALA A 76 12.54 0.13 11.50
N ALA A 77 12.27 0.35 10.20
CA ALA A 77 12.55 -0.62 9.14
C ALA A 77 13.58 -0.12 8.10
N GLY A 78 14.11 1.09 8.26
CA GLY A 78 14.91 1.76 7.25
C GLY A 78 16.34 1.24 7.17
N ILE A 79 16.63 0.47 6.12
CA ILE A 79 17.94 -0.18 5.87
C ILE A 79 18.85 0.63 4.94
N GLN A 80 18.39 1.72 4.36
CA GLN A 80 19.23 2.69 3.65
C GLN A 80 18.54 4.04 3.66
N TRP A 81 19.26 5.12 3.93
CA TRP A 81 18.70 6.47 3.98
C TRP A 81 19.42 7.43 3.05
N ARG A 82 18.66 8.25 2.30
CA ARG A 82 19.22 9.27 1.42
C ARG A 82 18.38 10.54 1.39
N ARG A 83 19.04 11.68 1.23
CA ARG A 83 18.43 12.97 0.94
C ARG A 83 18.58 13.27 -0.55
N LEU A 84 17.46 13.17 -1.26
CA LEU A 84 17.39 13.52 -2.67
C LEU A 84 17.48 15.04 -2.84
N ASN A 85 18.07 15.47 -3.95
CA ASN A 85 18.33 16.89 -4.26
C ASN A 85 19.14 17.61 -3.16
N ALA A 86 20.06 16.93 -2.47
CA ALA A 86 20.84 17.50 -1.37
C ALA A 86 21.62 18.77 -1.76
N SER A 87 22.15 18.83 -3.00
CA SER A 87 22.87 19.99 -3.54
C SER A 87 21.96 21.18 -3.90
N LYS A 88 20.64 21.00 -3.89
CA LYS A 88 19.67 22.06 -4.18
C LYS A 88 19.14 22.70 -2.88
N GLY A 89 18.40 23.80 -3.02
CA GLY A 89 17.81 24.53 -1.90
C GLY A 89 16.84 23.65 -1.07
N PRO A 90 16.65 23.96 0.23
CA PRO A 90 15.82 23.15 1.14
C PRO A 90 14.41 22.82 0.64
N ALA A 91 13.78 23.74 -0.09
CA ALA A 91 12.42 23.60 -0.61
C ALA A 91 12.22 22.41 -1.57
N VAL A 92 13.29 21.88 -2.16
CA VAL A 92 13.21 20.76 -3.13
C VAL A 92 13.92 19.50 -2.65
N ARG A 93 14.43 19.50 -1.42
CA ARG A 93 15.06 18.33 -0.80
C ARG A 93 13.99 17.36 -0.36
N ALA A 94 14.22 16.06 -0.53
CA ALA A 94 13.29 15.05 0.00
C ALA A 94 14.04 13.90 0.65
N THR A 95 13.44 13.31 1.68
CA THR A 95 13.98 12.12 2.33
C THR A 95 13.42 10.87 1.65
N ARG A 96 14.29 9.87 1.47
CA ARG A 96 13.92 8.55 0.98
C ARG A 96 14.64 7.49 1.80
N CYS A 97 13.94 6.42 2.15
CA CYS A 97 14.58 5.22 2.68
C CYS A 97 14.25 3.98 1.85
N GLN A 98 15.16 3.01 1.82
CA GLN A 98 14.83 1.62 1.55
C GLN A 98 14.39 0.98 2.87
N ALA A 99 13.35 0.18 2.83
CA ALA A 99 12.79 -0.47 4.00
C ALA A 99 12.90 -1.99 3.88
N ASP A 100 13.32 -2.64 4.96
CA ASP A 100 13.07 -4.07 5.11
C ASP A 100 11.55 -4.29 5.18
N ARG A 101 11.00 -5.00 4.18
CA ARG A 101 9.57 -5.21 4.07
C ARG A 101 8.99 -5.99 5.25
N SER A 102 9.76 -6.92 5.81
CA SER A 102 9.32 -7.74 6.94
C SER A 102 9.30 -6.93 8.23
N LEU A 103 10.34 -6.12 8.48
CA LEU A 103 10.39 -5.21 9.63
C LEU A 103 9.26 -4.17 9.54
N TYR A 104 9.07 -3.56 8.37
CA TYR A 104 8.02 -2.54 8.17
C TYR A 104 6.64 -3.13 8.45
N ARG A 105 6.32 -4.27 7.82
CA ARG A 105 5.06 -5.00 8.03
C ARG A 105 4.87 -5.39 9.49
N GLY A 106 5.91 -5.92 10.13
CA GLY A 106 5.87 -6.32 11.54
C GLY A 106 5.61 -5.15 12.48
N PHE A 107 6.21 -3.99 12.21
CA PHE A 107 6.01 -2.76 12.97
C PHE A 107 4.56 -2.26 12.85
N ILE A 108 4.05 -2.13 11.63
CA ILE A 108 2.68 -1.67 11.36
C ILE A 108 1.67 -2.63 11.98
N ARG A 109 1.83 -3.94 11.76
CA ARG A 109 0.93 -4.97 12.32
C ARG A 109 0.87 -4.87 13.85
N ARG A 110 2.02 -4.79 14.51
CA ARG A 110 2.08 -4.62 15.98
C ARG A 110 1.35 -3.36 16.41
N ALA A 111 1.61 -2.22 15.75
CA ALA A 111 0.96 -0.95 16.09
C ALA A 111 -0.57 -1.04 15.98
N VAL A 112 -1.08 -1.72 14.95
CA VAL A 112 -2.51 -1.97 14.75
C VAL A 112 -3.09 -2.90 15.81
N GLU A 113 -2.44 -4.04 16.07
CA GLU A 113 -2.92 -5.06 17.02
C GLU A 113 -2.90 -4.59 18.48
N THR A 114 -2.01 -3.67 18.83
CA THR A 114 -1.90 -3.15 20.21
C THR A 114 -2.64 -1.82 20.44
N GLN A 115 -3.26 -1.23 19.41
CA GLN A 115 -3.96 0.05 19.54
C GLN A 115 -5.27 -0.13 20.31
N SER A 116 -5.44 0.62 21.40
CA SER A 116 -6.72 0.69 22.11
C SER A 116 -7.84 1.20 21.18
N ASN A 117 -9.05 0.69 21.39
CA ASN A 117 -10.23 0.96 20.55
C ASN A 117 -10.15 0.44 19.10
N LEU A 118 -9.13 -0.33 18.73
CA LEU A 118 -9.02 -0.94 17.41
C LEU A 118 -9.13 -2.46 17.50
N ASN A 119 -10.19 -3.01 16.92
CA ASN A 119 -10.34 -4.45 16.71
C ASN A 119 -9.94 -4.81 15.27
N VAL A 120 -9.22 -5.92 15.11
CA VAL A 120 -8.91 -6.48 13.79
C VAL A 120 -9.74 -7.74 13.60
N PHE A 121 -10.38 -7.89 12.44
CA PHE A 121 -11.13 -9.09 12.09
C PHE A 121 -10.78 -9.54 10.68
N GLN A 122 -10.38 -10.81 10.56
CA GLN A 122 -9.97 -11.39 9.28
C GLN A 122 -11.19 -11.87 8.50
N SER A 123 -11.63 -11.08 7.54
CA SER A 123 -12.67 -11.46 6.59
C SER A 123 -12.63 -10.56 5.36
N ALA A 124 -12.96 -11.14 4.20
CA ALA A 124 -13.33 -10.34 3.04
C ALA A 124 -14.67 -9.64 3.30
N VAL A 125 -14.84 -8.46 2.71
CA VAL A 125 -16.11 -7.73 2.70
C VAL A 125 -16.72 -7.86 1.32
N ASP A 126 -17.98 -8.28 1.28
CA ASP A 126 -18.73 -8.51 0.04
C ASP A 126 -19.75 -7.40 -0.24
N ASP A 127 -20.24 -6.71 0.80
CA ASP A 127 -21.23 -5.64 0.64
C ASP A 127 -21.18 -4.59 1.74
N LEU A 128 -21.81 -3.44 1.49
CA LEU A 128 -22.08 -2.41 2.49
C LEU A 128 -23.54 -2.46 2.90
N ILE A 129 -23.81 -2.25 4.19
CA ILE A 129 -25.18 -2.09 4.68
C ILE A 129 -25.56 -0.63 4.43
N LEU A 130 -26.54 -0.39 3.57
CA LEU A 130 -27.07 0.93 3.26
C LEU A 130 -28.54 1.01 3.68
N GLU A 131 -28.92 2.11 4.30
CA GLU A 131 -30.31 2.43 4.65
C GLU A 131 -30.72 3.71 3.92
N ASN A 132 -31.89 3.70 3.28
CA ASN A 132 -32.46 4.90 2.69
C ASN A 132 -32.98 5.82 3.80
N THR A 133 -32.52 7.06 3.82
CA THR A 133 -32.89 8.06 4.84
C THR A 133 -33.86 9.13 4.32
N GLY A 134 -34.50 8.92 3.17
CA GLY A 134 -35.33 9.92 2.48
C GLY A 134 -34.51 10.93 1.67
N ASP A 135 -33.39 11.41 2.22
CA ASP A 135 -32.47 12.34 1.55
C ASP A 135 -31.36 11.64 0.73
N GLY A 136 -31.30 10.31 0.75
CA GLY A 136 -30.30 9.49 0.07
C GLY A 136 -30.04 8.16 0.77
N ASP A 137 -29.00 7.45 0.33
CA ASP A 137 -28.52 6.23 0.99
C ASP A 137 -27.47 6.60 2.05
N ALA A 138 -27.65 6.12 3.28
CA ALA A 138 -26.68 6.26 4.37
C ALA A 138 -26.04 4.91 4.72
N VAL A 139 -24.72 4.92 4.94
CA VAL A 139 -24.01 3.71 5.37
C VAL A 139 -24.31 3.35 6.83
N ARG A 140 -24.44 2.06 7.07
CA ARG A 140 -24.78 1.47 8.39
C ARG A 140 -23.91 0.30 8.76
N GLY A 141 -22.97 -0.09 7.91
CA GLY A 141 -22.05 -1.17 8.20
C GLY A 141 -21.50 -1.88 6.98
N ALA A 142 -20.96 -3.08 7.21
CA ALA A 142 -20.38 -3.95 6.21
C ALA A 142 -20.83 -5.40 6.41
N ILE A 143 -20.95 -6.13 5.30
CA ILE A 143 -21.29 -7.55 5.26
C ILE A 143 -20.06 -8.32 4.77
N THR A 144 -19.61 -9.26 5.58
CA THR A 144 -18.49 -10.13 5.21
C THR A 144 -18.90 -11.21 4.22
N ASN A 145 -17.91 -11.85 3.58
CA ASN A 145 -18.13 -13.00 2.69
C ASN A 145 -18.78 -14.22 3.36
N THR A 146 -18.76 -14.31 4.69
CA THR A 146 -19.46 -15.36 5.45
C THR A 146 -20.88 -14.96 5.86
N GLY A 147 -21.31 -13.75 5.51
CA GLY A 147 -22.61 -13.20 5.88
C GLY A 147 -22.67 -12.49 7.24
N LEU A 148 -21.56 -12.45 8.00
CA LEU A 148 -21.50 -11.66 9.24
C LEU A 148 -21.71 -10.18 8.94
N ARG A 149 -22.50 -9.52 9.79
CA ARG A 149 -22.88 -8.11 9.65
C ARG A 149 -22.29 -7.30 10.80
N PHE A 150 -21.42 -6.36 10.46
CA PHE A 150 -20.90 -5.38 11.40
C PHE A 150 -21.57 -4.05 11.14
N ARG A 151 -22.06 -3.39 12.20
CA ARG A 151 -22.75 -2.10 12.11
C ARG A 151 -21.81 -0.96 12.49
N ALA A 152 -21.84 0.10 11.69
CA ALA A 152 -21.20 1.37 12.02
C ALA A 152 -21.82 2.52 11.21
N PRO A 153 -21.92 3.73 11.79
CA PRO A 153 -22.38 4.92 11.08
C PRO A 153 -21.36 5.44 10.04
N SER A 154 -20.13 4.94 10.04
CA SER A 154 -19.07 5.36 9.12
C SER A 154 -18.23 4.17 8.64
N VAL A 155 -17.95 4.15 7.34
CA VAL A 155 -17.12 3.13 6.69
C VAL A 155 -16.05 3.80 5.83
N ILE A 156 -14.80 3.36 5.99
CA ILE A 156 -13.66 3.83 5.19
C ILE A 156 -13.20 2.66 4.31
N LEU A 157 -13.39 2.79 2.98
CA LEU A 157 -13.01 1.76 2.02
C LEU A 157 -11.61 2.00 1.44
N THR A 158 -10.66 1.13 1.75
CA THR A 158 -9.25 1.20 1.31
C THR A 158 -8.82 -0.08 0.59
N ALA A 159 -9.60 -0.49 -0.40
CA ALA A 159 -9.44 -1.78 -1.06
C ALA A 159 -8.17 -1.93 -1.93
N GLY A 160 -7.37 -0.87 -2.11
CA GLY A 160 -6.14 -0.91 -2.89
C GLY A 160 -6.37 -1.50 -4.30
N THR A 161 -5.60 -2.52 -4.66
CA THR A 161 -5.67 -3.21 -5.96
C THR A 161 -6.66 -4.37 -5.99
N PHE A 162 -7.48 -4.57 -4.94
CA PHE A 162 -8.29 -5.78 -4.78
C PHE A 162 -9.65 -5.74 -5.50
N LEU A 163 -10.28 -4.57 -5.65
CA LEU A 163 -11.61 -4.45 -6.28
C LEU A 163 -11.57 -4.92 -7.74
N ALA A 164 -12.15 -6.08 -8.03
CA ALA A 164 -12.09 -6.74 -9.34
C ALA A 164 -10.66 -6.71 -9.95
N GLY A 165 -9.67 -6.97 -9.10
CA GLY A 165 -8.25 -7.02 -9.48
C GLY A 165 -7.96 -8.13 -10.48
N LYS A 166 -7.07 -7.85 -11.42
CA LYS A 166 -6.56 -8.80 -12.41
C LYS A 166 -5.06 -8.65 -12.55
N ILE A 167 -4.34 -9.76 -12.57
CA ILE A 167 -2.92 -9.82 -12.88
C ILE A 167 -2.75 -10.18 -14.34
N HIS A 168 -1.77 -9.54 -14.99
CA HIS A 168 -1.37 -9.80 -16.36
C HIS A 168 0.13 -10.13 -16.41
N ILE A 169 0.50 -11.25 -17.02
CA ILE A 169 1.88 -11.72 -17.22
C ILE A 169 2.01 -12.21 -18.65
N GLY A 170 2.52 -11.35 -19.54
CA GLY A 170 2.48 -11.63 -20.98
C GLY A 170 1.03 -11.86 -21.43
N GLU A 171 0.77 -13.01 -22.03
CA GLU A 171 -0.56 -13.44 -22.48
C GLU A 171 -1.45 -13.99 -21.34
N THR A 172 -0.86 -14.35 -20.20
CA THR A 172 -1.58 -14.94 -19.07
C THR A 172 -2.28 -13.85 -18.27
N GLN A 173 -3.57 -14.06 -17.99
CA GLN A 173 -4.35 -13.23 -17.08
C GLN A 173 -5.10 -14.09 -16.07
N TYR A 174 -5.21 -13.60 -14.83
CA TYR A 174 -6.02 -14.24 -13.81
C TYR A 174 -6.50 -13.23 -12.76
N ALA A 175 -7.60 -13.55 -12.08
CA ALA A 175 -8.21 -12.68 -11.09
C ALA A 175 -7.42 -12.72 -9.77
N ALA A 176 -6.97 -11.57 -9.29
CA ALA A 176 -6.16 -11.44 -8.08
C ALA A 176 -6.06 -9.97 -7.66
N GLY A 177 -6.11 -9.71 -6.34
CA GLY A 177 -5.83 -8.36 -5.82
C GLY A 177 -4.34 -8.07 -5.75
N ARG A 178 -3.55 -9.10 -5.43
CA ARG A 178 -2.09 -9.14 -5.44
C ARG A 178 -1.67 -10.58 -5.73
N MET A 179 -0.42 -10.80 -6.14
CA MET A 179 0.10 -12.15 -6.36
C MET A 179 -0.09 -12.99 -5.09
N GLY A 180 -0.86 -14.08 -5.20
CA GLY A 180 -1.22 -14.98 -4.08
C GLY A 180 -2.51 -14.61 -3.34
N ASP A 181 -3.06 -13.42 -3.51
CA ASP A 181 -4.26 -12.97 -2.81
C ASP A 181 -5.49 -12.89 -3.74
N PRO A 182 -6.66 -13.41 -3.32
CA PRO A 182 -7.88 -13.33 -4.11
C PRO A 182 -8.36 -11.88 -4.30
N PRO A 183 -9.10 -11.58 -5.39
CA PRO A 183 -9.70 -10.27 -5.58
C PRO A 183 -10.99 -10.11 -4.77
N ALA A 184 -11.37 -8.86 -4.47
CA ALA A 184 -12.68 -8.50 -3.93
C ALA A 184 -13.69 -8.34 -5.08
N ALA A 185 -14.17 -9.46 -5.63
CA ALA A 185 -15.04 -9.46 -6.81
C ALA A 185 -16.49 -9.03 -6.49
N THR A 186 -17.08 -9.61 -5.44
CA THR A 186 -18.47 -9.33 -5.03
C THR A 186 -18.66 -7.87 -4.65
N LEU A 187 -17.78 -7.33 -3.80
CA LEU A 187 -17.82 -5.93 -3.42
C LEU A 187 -17.70 -4.99 -4.63
N ALA A 188 -16.82 -5.31 -5.58
CA ALA A 188 -16.68 -4.52 -6.80
C ALA A 188 -17.94 -4.55 -7.67
N ALA A 189 -18.67 -5.67 -7.73
CA ALA A 189 -19.96 -5.74 -8.41
C ALA A 189 -21.01 -4.88 -7.69
N ARG A 190 -21.11 -4.98 -6.37
CA ARG A 190 -22.02 -4.16 -5.54
C ARG A 190 -21.77 -2.66 -5.68
N MET A 191 -20.52 -2.23 -5.76
CA MET A 191 -20.19 -0.82 -5.98
C MET A 191 -20.64 -0.33 -7.37
N ARG A 192 -20.65 -1.18 -8.40
CA ARG A 192 -21.14 -0.83 -9.75
C ARG A 192 -22.65 -0.71 -9.85
N GLU A 193 -23.40 -1.31 -8.93
CA GLU A 193 -24.85 -1.13 -8.84
C GLU A 193 -25.23 0.28 -8.36
N ARG A 194 -24.24 1.09 -7.92
CA ARG A 194 -24.42 2.43 -7.39
C ARG A 194 -23.99 3.49 -8.41
N ALA A 195 -24.41 4.73 -8.19
CA ALA A 195 -24.11 5.88 -9.03
C ALA A 195 -22.66 6.40 -8.86
N PHE A 196 -21.68 5.50 -8.74
CA PHE A 196 -20.27 5.87 -8.74
C PHE A 196 -19.71 5.86 -10.16
N ALA A 197 -18.91 6.89 -10.49
CA ALA A 197 -18.06 6.84 -11.66
C ALA A 197 -16.91 5.86 -11.37
N ILE A 198 -16.89 4.73 -12.09
CA ILE A 198 -15.91 3.65 -11.89
C ILE A 198 -15.06 3.51 -13.15
N ASP A 199 -13.76 3.49 -12.96
CA ASP A 199 -12.77 3.27 -14.02
C ASP A 199 -11.73 2.22 -13.57
N ARG A 200 -10.85 1.81 -14.50
CA ARG A 200 -9.77 0.85 -14.26
C ARG A 200 -8.41 1.51 -14.44
N LEU A 201 -7.58 1.37 -13.40
CA LEU A 201 -6.17 1.75 -13.46
C LEU A 201 -5.28 0.51 -13.54
N LYS A 202 -4.13 0.67 -14.18
CA LYS A 202 -3.08 -0.35 -14.28
C LYS A 202 -1.80 0.15 -13.64
N THR A 203 -1.14 -0.74 -12.91
CA THR A 203 0.23 -0.54 -12.43
C THR A 203 1.04 -1.81 -12.64
N GLY A 204 2.36 -1.67 -12.80
CA GLY A 204 3.30 -2.77 -12.94
C GLY A 204 4.20 -2.90 -11.71
N THR A 205 4.80 -4.07 -11.53
CA THR A 205 5.89 -4.27 -10.59
C THR A 205 7.01 -5.06 -11.28
N PRO A 206 8.29 -4.74 -11.02
CA PRO A 206 9.38 -5.51 -11.59
C PRO A 206 9.39 -6.94 -11.03
N PRO A 207 10.04 -7.90 -11.71
CA PRO A 207 10.29 -9.22 -11.14
C PRO A 207 11.10 -9.12 -9.84
N ARG A 208 11.07 -10.19 -9.05
CA ARG A 208 11.98 -10.37 -7.90
C ARG A 208 13.08 -11.33 -8.34
N ILE A 209 14.33 -10.93 -8.11
CA ILE A 209 15.53 -11.67 -8.51
C ILE A 209 16.24 -12.19 -7.26
N ASP A 210 16.89 -13.36 -7.37
CA ASP A 210 17.72 -13.90 -6.29
C ASP A 210 19.02 -13.09 -6.21
N GLY A 211 19.30 -12.49 -5.06
CA GLY A 211 20.52 -11.69 -4.88
C GLY A 211 21.80 -12.49 -5.08
N ARG A 212 21.77 -13.82 -4.86
CA ARG A 212 22.94 -14.69 -5.01
C ARG A 212 23.36 -14.90 -6.46
N SER A 213 22.47 -14.64 -7.42
CA SER A 213 22.77 -14.79 -8.84
C SER A 213 23.25 -13.48 -9.50
N LEU A 214 23.54 -12.44 -8.70
CA LEU A 214 23.99 -11.15 -9.20
C LEU A 214 25.51 -11.04 -9.10
N ASP A 215 26.12 -10.48 -10.15
CA ASP A 215 27.50 -10.04 -10.14
C ASP A 215 27.55 -8.60 -9.62
N TYR A 216 27.88 -8.44 -8.34
CA TYR A 216 27.95 -7.14 -7.67
C TYR A 216 29.21 -6.35 -8.05
N ASP A 217 30.29 -7.02 -8.48
CA ASP A 217 31.55 -6.37 -8.86
C ASP A 217 31.39 -5.59 -10.17
N ALA A 218 30.41 -5.97 -11.00
CA ALA A 218 30.04 -5.26 -12.22
C ALA A 218 29.06 -4.08 -12.01
N MET A 219 28.64 -3.79 -10.78
CA MET A 219 27.65 -2.75 -10.47
C MET A 219 28.27 -1.60 -9.67
N GLU A 220 27.68 -0.40 -9.77
CA GLU A 220 28.07 0.72 -8.92
C GLU A 220 27.33 0.63 -7.58
N GLU A 221 28.09 0.48 -6.49
CA GLU A 221 27.53 0.54 -5.14
C GLU A 221 27.05 1.95 -4.79
N GLN A 222 25.82 2.05 -4.30
CA GLN A 222 25.22 3.27 -3.79
C GLN A 222 24.91 3.12 -2.30
N PRO A 223 25.78 3.58 -1.40
CA PRO A 223 25.51 3.59 0.03
C PRO A 223 24.44 4.64 0.41
N GLY A 224 23.99 4.60 1.67
CA GLY A 224 23.20 5.66 2.27
C GLY A 224 24.05 6.88 2.64
N ASP A 225 23.38 7.98 3.01
CA ASP A 225 24.03 9.20 3.49
C ASP A 225 24.54 9.03 4.94
N ASP A 226 25.64 9.70 5.26
CA ASP A 226 26.17 9.88 6.62
C ASP A 226 26.39 11.38 6.90
N PRO A 227 25.72 12.01 7.89
CA PRO A 227 24.74 11.42 8.81
C PRO A 227 23.42 11.05 8.12
N ARG A 228 22.89 9.89 8.51
CA ARG A 228 21.61 9.37 7.99
C ARG A 228 20.41 10.24 8.42
N PRO A 229 19.52 10.64 7.48
CA PRO A 229 18.30 11.37 7.82
C PRO A 229 17.28 10.47 8.54
N VAL A 230 16.38 11.09 9.29
CA VAL A 230 15.25 10.45 10.01
C VAL A 230 13.93 10.96 9.45
N PHE A 231 12.93 10.08 9.29
CA PHE A 231 11.60 10.50 8.85
C PHE A 231 10.81 11.17 9.96
N SER A 232 10.60 10.50 11.09
CA SER A 232 9.76 10.98 12.18
C SER A 232 10.41 12.14 12.92
N PHE A 233 9.62 13.15 13.28
CA PHE A 233 10.05 14.28 14.11
C PHE A 233 10.37 13.86 15.56
N ILE A 234 9.86 12.71 16.01
CA ILE A 234 10.13 12.14 17.33
C ILE A 234 11.01 10.87 17.27
N GLY A 235 11.49 10.50 16.09
CA GLY A 235 12.40 9.37 15.90
C GLY A 235 13.86 9.75 16.08
N ALA A 236 14.72 8.73 16.16
CA ALA A 236 16.16 8.89 16.25
C ALA A 236 16.88 7.96 15.25
N ALA A 237 18.10 8.34 14.84
CA ALA A 237 18.93 7.49 13.97
C ALA A 237 19.28 6.13 14.61
N ALA A 238 19.15 6.01 15.94
CA ALA A 238 19.31 4.76 16.68
C ALA A 238 18.14 3.78 16.47
N ASP A 239 16.97 4.26 16.03
CA ASP A 239 15.81 3.41 15.74
C ASP A 239 15.99 2.62 14.43
N HIS A 240 16.94 3.04 13.59
CA HIS A 240 17.19 2.44 12.29
C HIS A 240 17.95 1.12 12.41
N PRO A 241 17.56 0.07 11.66
CA PRO A 241 18.32 -1.17 11.59
C PRO A 241 19.68 -0.98 10.89
N ARG A 242 20.41 -2.09 10.75
CA ARG A 242 21.67 -2.14 10.01
C ARG A 242 21.48 -1.59 8.59
N GLN A 243 22.38 -0.70 8.20
CA GLN A 243 22.37 -0.09 6.87
C GLN A 243 22.98 -1.03 5.82
N VAL A 244 22.44 -0.99 4.62
CA VAL A 244 22.90 -1.71 3.44
C VAL A 244 22.93 -0.77 2.23
N SER A 245 23.68 -1.16 1.22
CA SER A 245 23.77 -0.42 -0.04
C SER A 245 22.69 -0.87 -1.03
N CYS A 246 22.46 -0.02 -2.02
CA CYS A 246 21.82 -0.41 -3.27
C CYS A 246 22.89 -0.50 -4.34
N TRP A 247 22.54 -1.08 -5.48
CA TRP A 247 23.45 -1.22 -6.61
C TRP A 247 22.80 -0.65 -7.86
N ILE A 248 23.58 0.08 -8.64
CA ILE A 248 23.15 0.74 -9.87
C ILE A 248 23.68 -0.07 -11.04
N THR A 249 22.80 -0.32 -12.02
CA THR A 249 23.14 -0.89 -13.32
C THR A 249 22.23 -0.28 -14.39
N HIS A 250 22.51 -0.58 -15.65
CA HIS A 250 21.84 0.04 -16.80
C HIS A 250 21.37 -1.01 -17.80
N THR A 251 20.32 -0.65 -18.53
CA THR A 251 19.91 -1.42 -19.72
C THR A 251 20.88 -1.17 -20.87
N THR A 252 20.94 -2.12 -21.78
CA THR A 252 21.76 -2.05 -23.00
C THR A 252 20.87 -2.09 -24.25
N GLU A 253 21.43 -1.78 -25.42
CA GLU A 253 20.70 -1.90 -26.69
C GLU A 253 20.11 -3.30 -26.89
N ARG A 254 20.88 -4.33 -26.52
CA ARG A 254 20.40 -5.73 -26.53
C ARG A 254 19.18 -5.93 -25.62
N THR A 255 19.10 -5.24 -24.48
CA THR A 255 17.91 -5.28 -23.61
C THR A 255 16.70 -4.72 -24.34
N HIS A 256 16.89 -3.61 -25.06
CA HIS A 256 15.82 -2.95 -25.80
C HIS A 256 15.34 -3.80 -26.97
N GLU A 257 16.26 -4.44 -27.71
CA GLU A 257 15.93 -5.40 -28.78
C GLU A 257 15.05 -6.55 -28.27
N ILE A 258 15.41 -7.15 -27.13
CA ILE A 258 14.61 -8.22 -26.51
C ILE A 258 13.20 -7.73 -26.20
N ILE A 259 13.06 -6.53 -25.63
CA ILE A 259 11.75 -5.93 -25.34
C ILE A 259 10.96 -5.70 -26.63
N ARG A 260 11.56 -5.05 -27.65
CA ARG A 260 10.92 -4.76 -28.95
C ARG A 260 10.38 -6.04 -29.60
N ASN A 261 11.20 -7.09 -29.63
CA ASN A 261 10.83 -8.37 -30.23
C ASN A 261 9.66 -9.05 -29.48
N ALA A 262 9.47 -8.74 -28.19
CA ALA A 262 8.41 -9.29 -27.35
C ALA A 262 7.20 -8.36 -27.15
N LEU A 263 7.18 -7.15 -27.74
CA LEU A 263 6.11 -6.16 -27.50
C LEU A 263 4.71 -6.70 -27.81
N HIS A 264 4.58 -7.54 -28.85
CA HIS A 264 3.32 -8.17 -29.24
C HIS A 264 2.67 -9.01 -28.13
N ARG A 265 3.46 -9.45 -27.14
CA ARG A 265 2.99 -10.24 -25.98
C ARG A 265 2.58 -9.38 -24.80
N SER A 266 2.78 -8.06 -24.87
CA SER A 266 2.38 -7.14 -23.81
C SER A 266 0.86 -6.96 -23.84
N PRO A 267 0.17 -7.04 -22.69
CA PRO A 267 -1.27 -6.83 -22.59
C PRO A 267 -1.79 -5.52 -23.19
N LEU A 268 -0.91 -4.50 -23.29
CA LEU A 268 -1.24 -3.21 -23.90
C LEU A 268 -1.31 -3.29 -25.43
N TYR A 269 -0.45 -4.10 -26.06
CA TYR A 269 -0.37 -4.24 -27.52
C TYR A 269 -1.25 -5.37 -28.04
N SER A 270 -1.48 -6.41 -27.22
CA SER A 270 -2.32 -7.56 -27.59
C SER A 270 -3.82 -7.28 -27.48
N GLY A 271 -4.24 -6.05 -27.15
CA GLY A 271 -5.65 -5.69 -26.95
C GLY A 271 -6.30 -6.30 -25.70
N GLN A 272 -5.53 -6.94 -24.81
CA GLN A 272 -6.06 -7.54 -23.58
C GLN A 272 -6.44 -6.50 -22.51
N ILE A 273 -6.00 -5.26 -22.69
CA ILE A 273 -6.31 -4.13 -21.81
C ILE A 273 -6.99 -3.05 -22.64
N GLU A 274 -8.23 -2.75 -22.28
CA GLU A 274 -8.99 -1.62 -22.80
C GLU A 274 -8.92 -0.45 -21.82
N GLY A 275 -8.64 0.76 -22.31
CA GLY A 275 -8.60 1.98 -21.52
C GLY A 275 -7.45 2.93 -21.88
N VAL A 276 -7.57 4.19 -21.47
CA VAL A 276 -6.51 5.20 -21.66
C VAL A 276 -5.37 4.89 -20.69
N GLY A 277 -4.19 4.59 -21.23
CA GLY A 277 -2.98 4.40 -20.42
C GLY A 277 -2.63 5.65 -19.60
N PRO A 278 -1.95 5.51 -18.45
CA PRO A 278 -1.52 6.68 -17.69
C PRO A 278 -0.58 7.56 -18.53
N ARG A 279 -0.62 8.88 -18.33
CA ARG A 279 0.33 9.81 -19.00
C ARG A 279 1.79 9.47 -18.69
N TYR A 280 2.04 8.93 -17.50
CA TYR A 280 3.35 8.45 -17.09
C TYR A 280 3.35 6.92 -17.11
N CYS A 281 3.99 6.33 -18.12
CA CYS A 281 4.26 4.90 -18.23
C CYS A 281 5.64 4.62 -17.60
N PRO A 282 5.69 4.08 -16.37
CA PRO A 282 6.95 3.83 -15.66
C PRO A 282 7.78 2.69 -16.27
#